data_AF-A0A957FJT7-F1
#
_entry.id   AF-A0A957FJT7-F1
#
_cell.length_a   1.000
_cell.length_b   1.000
_cell.length_c   1.000
_cell.angle_alpha   90.00
_cell.angle_beta   90.00
_cell.angle_gamma   90.00
#
_symmetry.space_group_name_H-M   'P 1'
#
loop_
_entity.id
_entity.type
_entity.pdbx_description
1 polymer ?
#
loop_
_entity_poly.entity_id
_entity_poly.type
_entity_poly.pdbx_seq_one_letter_code
_entity_poly.pdbx_strand_id
1 'polypeptide(L)'
;ACVPECPYEAIFPEEEVPYDYEAPPGVWINNTKSLLPDGRPFEGEIDGHPVKLLNAKQLQGGEVIDLTEDIPANYDFFIEGPGYDALDM
;
A
#
# COMPACT_ATOMS: atom_id res chain seq x y z
N ALA A 1 11.44 -12.98 -12.55
CA ALA A 1 10.56 -11.81 -12.70
C ALA A 1 9.42 -12.16 -13.65
N CYS A 2 8.16 -12.23 -13.19
CA CYS A 2 6.95 -12.19 -14.03
C CYS A 2 5.69 -12.28 -13.15
N VAL A 3 5.60 -11.48 -12.09
CA VAL A 3 4.28 -11.14 -11.54
C VAL A 3 3.86 -9.90 -12.34
N PRO A 4 2.94 -10.02 -13.33
CA PRO A 4 2.37 -8.87 -13.99
C PRO A 4 2.00 -7.80 -12.97
N GLU A 5 2.44 -6.57 -13.23
CA GLU A 5 2.05 -5.36 -12.51
C GLU A 5 0.57 -5.42 -12.16
N CYS A 6 0.23 -5.14 -10.90
CA CYS A 6 -1.16 -5.12 -10.49
C CYS A 6 -1.95 -4.22 -11.44
N PRO A 7 -3.13 -4.63 -11.90
CA PRO A 7 -3.93 -3.90 -12.89
C PRO A 7 -4.35 -2.49 -12.44
N TYR A 8 -4.27 -2.21 -11.14
CA TYR A 8 -4.50 -0.89 -10.56
C TYR A 8 -3.20 -0.15 -10.22
N GLU A 9 -2.04 -0.65 -10.68
CA GLU A 9 -0.69 -0.19 -10.30
C GLU A 9 -0.48 -0.14 -8.78
N ALA A 10 -1.23 -0.97 -8.04
CA ALA A 10 -1.21 -0.96 -6.58
C ALA A 10 -0.13 -1.87 -5.97
N ILE A 11 0.43 -2.80 -6.75
CA ILE A 11 1.51 -3.71 -6.35
C ILE A 11 2.54 -3.75 -7.49
N PHE A 12 3.80 -3.51 -7.14
CA PHE A 12 4.94 -3.45 -8.07
C PHE A 12 5.73 -4.76 -8.08
N PRO A 13 6.43 -5.08 -9.20
CA PRO A 13 7.46 -6.11 -9.22
C PRO A 13 8.53 -5.86 -8.15
N GLU A 14 9.11 -6.93 -7.57
CA GLU A 14 10.14 -6.81 -6.51
C GLU A 14 11.28 -5.86 -6.88
N GLU A 15 11.76 -5.94 -8.13
CA GLU A 15 12.87 -5.12 -8.65
C GLU A 15 12.51 -3.63 -8.82
N GLU A 16 11.23 -3.29 -8.73
CA GLU A 16 10.70 -1.94 -8.91
C GLU A 16 10.19 -1.30 -7.61
N VAL A 17 10.23 -2.03 -6.49
CA VAL A 17 9.84 -1.49 -5.19
C VAL A 17 10.96 -0.58 -4.66
N PRO A 18 10.72 0.74 -4.52
CA PRO A 18 11.75 1.67 -4.09
C PRO A 18 12.01 1.57 -2.58
N TYR A 19 13.28 1.64 -2.19
CA TYR A 19 13.68 1.80 -0.78
C TYR A 19 13.69 3.28 -0.33
N ASP A 20 13.53 4.22 -1.26
CA ASP A 20 13.67 5.65 -1.06
C ASP A 20 12.53 6.47 -1.71
N TYR A 21 11.30 5.97 -1.64
CA TYR A 21 10.14 6.67 -2.19
C TYR A 21 9.94 8.03 -1.52
N GLU A 22 10.10 9.11 -2.29
CA GLU A 22 9.78 10.47 -1.85
C GLU A 22 8.28 10.72 -1.97
N ALA A 23 7.59 10.71 -0.84
CA ALA A 23 6.15 10.82 -0.80
C ALA A 23 5.69 12.25 -1.10
N PRO A 24 4.71 12.45 -2.00
CA PRO A 24 4.07 13.74 -2.18
C PRO A 24 3.11 14.06 -1.02
N PRO A 25 2.83 15.34 -0.77
CA PRO A 25 1.87 15.75 0.26
C PRO A 25 0.47 15.21 -0.03
N GLY A 26 -0.23 14.80 1.03
CA GLY A 26 -1.64 14.40 0.95
C GLY A 26 -1.89 12.92 0.65
N VAL A 27 -0.84 12.15 0.32
CA VAL A 27 -0.92 10.69 0.21
C VAL A 27 -1.22 10.06 1.56
N TRP A 28 -2.07 9.04 1.56
CA TRP A 28 -2.36 8.24 2.73
C TRP A 28 -1.57 6.93 2.68
N ILE A 29 -0.98 6.55 3.80
CA ILE A 29 -0.40 5.22 4.02
C ILE A 29 -1.14 4.54 5.18
N ASN A 30 -1.18 3.21 5.16
CA ASN A 30 -1.61 2.40 6.29
C ASN A 30 -0.61 1.27 6.53
N ASN A 31 -0.45 0.88 7.78
CA ASN A 31 0.33 -0.30 8.12
C ASN A 31 -0.04 -0.77 9.54
N THR A 32 0.56 -1.84 10.03
CA THR A 32 0.47 -2.26 11.43
C THR A 32 1.01 -1.18 12.37
N LYS A 33 0.67 -1.27 13.65
CA LYS A 33 1.24 -0.36 14.67
C LYS A 33 2.75 -0.49 14.85
N SER A 34 3.33 -1.61 14.44
CA SER A 34 4.78 -1.82 14.49
C SER A 34 5.49 -0.98 13.43
N LEU A 35 4.95 -0.95 12.21
CA LEU A 35 5.54 -0.25 11.06
C LEU A 35 5.06 1.21 10.93
N LEU A 36 3.87 1.53 11.45
CA LEU A 36 3.33 2.89 11.49
C LEU A 36 2.84 3.25 12.91
N PRO A 37 3.77 3.56 13.84
CA PRO A 37 3.43 3.80 15.25
C PRO A 37 2.48 4.98 15.48
N ASP A 38 2.64 6.04 14.68
CA ASP A 38 1.90 7.30 14.77
C ASP A 38 0.61 7.33 13.93
N GLY A 39 0.30 6.24 13.21
CA GLY A 39 -0.95 6.07 12.49
C GLY A 39 -2.18 6.15 13.41
N ARG A 40 -3.35 6.41 12.83
CA ARG A 40 -4.62 6.56 13.56
C ARG A 40 -5.75 5.90 12.77
N PRO A 41 -6.85 5.49 13.43
CA PRO A 41 -8.02 5.03 12.70
C PRO A 41 -8.51 6.11 11.72
N PHE A 42 -8.89 5.68 10.52
CA PHE A 42 -9.50 6.49 9.48
C PHE A 42 -10.80 5.84 9.06
N GLU A 43 -11.85 6.66 8.90
CA GLU A 43 -13.14 6.25 8.36
C GLU A 43 -13.65 7.38 7.48
N GLY A 44 -13.94 7.08 6.21
CA GLY A 44 -14.29 8.09 5.22
C GLY A 44 -14.69 7.46 3.88
N GLU A 45 -14.72 8.29 2.85
CA GLU A 45 -15.01 7.88 1.47
C GLU A 45 -13.83 8.26 0.57
N ILE A 46 -13.37 7.33 -0.26
CA ILE A 46 -12.30 7.53 -1.25
C ILE A 46 -12.85 7.04 -2.59
N ASP A 47 -12.89 7.92 -3.60
CA ASP A 47 -13.41 7.64 -4.94
C ASP A 47 -14.82 7.02 -4.96
N GLY A 48 -15.69 7.42 -4.02
CA GLY A 48 -17.05 6.90 -3.89
C GLY A 48 -17.16 5.59 -3.09
N HIS A 49 -16.04 5.05 -2.60
CA HIS A 49 -15.99 3.82 -1.83
C HIS A 49 -15.83 4.13 -0.33
N PRO A 50 -16.67 3.55 0.55
CA PRO A 50 -16.48 3.68 1.99
C PRO A 50 -15.21 2.93 2.41
N VAL A 51 -14.29 3.63 3.07
CA VAL A 51 -13.01 3.11 3.52
C VAL A 51 -12.93 3.22 5.04
N LYS A 52 -12.53 2.11 5.68
CA LYS A 52 -12.27 2.05 7.12
C LYS A 52 -10.92 1.37 7.37
N LEU A 53 -9.96 2.14 7.89
CA LEU A 53 -8.61 1.69 8.18
C LEU A 53 -8.34 1.85 9.68
N LEU A 54 -7.77 0.82 10.31
CA LEU A 54 -7.51 0.84 11.75
C LEU A 54 -6.27 1.67 12.12
N ASN A 55 -5.33 1.83 11.19
CA ASN A 55 -4.08 2.53 11.42
C ASN A 55 -3.54 3.12 10.11
N ALA A 56 -3.90 4.38 9.85
CA ALA A 56 -3.52 5.13 8.66
C ALA A 56 -2.97 6.52 9.03
N LYS A 57 -2.20 7.11 8.13
CA LYS A 57 -1.62 8.45 8.28
C LYS A 57 -1.60 9.14 6.92
N GLN A 58 -2.01 10.40 6.90
CA GLN A 58 -1.76 11.28 5.76
C GLN A 58 -0.38 11.91 5.88
N LEU A 59 0.42 11.77 4.83
CA LEU A 59 1.78 12.29 4.73
C LEU A 59 1.76 13.78 4.38
N GLN A 60 2.75 14.52 4.89
CA GLN A 60 2.87 15.96 4.68
C GLN A 60 3.67 16.32 3.43
N GLY A 61 4.34 15.34 2.81
CA GLY A 61 5.20 15.49 1.66
C GLY A 61 6.67 15.65 2.05
N GLY A 62 7.55 15.08 1.22
CA GLY A 62 9.00 15.10 1.43
C GLY A 62 9.50 14.05 2.43
N GLU A 63 8.63 13.23 3.00
CA GLU A 63 9.04 12.01 3.70
C GLU A 63 9.60 10.99 2.70
N VAL A 64 10.75 10.39 3.04
CA VAL A 64 11.33 9.27 2.30
C VAL A 64 10.92 7.97 3.01
N ILE A 65 10.28 7.07 2.28
CA ILE A 65 9.71 5.83 2.80
C ILE A 65 10.35 4.65 2.07
N ASP A 66 10.73 3.64 2.85
CA ASP A 66 11.16 2.36 2.32
C ASP A 66 9.92 1.48 2.09
N LEU A 67 9.60 1.21 0.82
CA LEU A 67 8.46 0.36 0.44
C LEU A 67 8.86 -1.13 0.35
N THR A 68 10.14 -1.46 0.51
CA THR A 68 10.61 -2.86 0.41
C THR A 68 10.05 -3.75 1.52
N GLU A 69 9.63 -3.16 2.65
CA GLU A 69 8.93 -3.85 3.74
C GLU A 69 7.59 -4.48 3.30
N ASP A 70 6.98 -3.97 2.23
CA ASP A 70 5.71 -4.48 1.71
C ASP A 70 5.90 -5.61 0.67
N ILE A 71 7.13 -5.92 0.26
CA ILE A 71 7.43 -7.03 -0.69
C ILE A 71 6.82 -8.36 -0.22
N PRO A 72 6.95 -8.80 1.04
CA PRO A 72 6.34 -10.06 1.49
C PRO A 72 4.82 -10.04 1.37
N ALA A 73 4.17 -8.95 1.78
CA ALA A 73 2.71 -8.83 1.68
C ALA A 73 2.23 -8.81 0.22
N ASN A 74 3.01 -8.21 -0.68
CA ASN A 74 2.77 -8.23 -2.11
C ASN A 74 2.84 -9.67 -2.66
N TYR A 75 3.83 -10.46 -2.24
CA TYR A 75 3.90 -11.88 -2.59
C TYR A 75 2.71 -12.68 -2.04
N ASP A 76 2.38 -12.49 -0.76
CA ASP A 76 1.27 -13.18 -0.10
C ASP A 76 -0.07 -12.88 -0.80
N PHE A 77 -0.28 -11.66 -1.30
CA PHE A 77 -1.47 -11.30 -2.06
C PHE A 77 -1.67 -12.17 -3.32
N PHE A 78 -0.59 -12.54 -4.03
CA PHE A 78 -0.65 -13.36 -5.25
C PHE A 78 -0.56 -14.87 -4.99
N ILE A 79 0.02 -15.30 -3.87
CA ILE A 79 0.20 -16.72 -3.54
C ILE A 79 -0.95 -17.26 -2.68
N GLU A 80 -1.33 -16.51 -1.65
CA GLU A 80 -2.34 -16.91 -0.66
C GLU A 80 -3.63 -16.10 -0.76
N GLY A 81 -3.51 -14.86 -1.23
CA GLY A 81 -4.60 -13.92 -1.40
C GLY A 81 -5.36 -14.08 -2.71
N PRO A 82 -6.19 -13.09 -3.06
CA PRO A 82 -7.03 -13.13 -4.25
C PRO A 82 -6.23 -12.98 -5.55
N GLY A 83 -5.00 -12.47 -5.51
CA GLY A 83 -4.16 -12.28 -6.69
C GLY A 83 -4.90 -11.55 -7.82
N TYR A 84 -4.87 -12.12 -9.03
CA TYR A 84 -5.56 -11.56 -10.20
C TYR A 84 -7.08 -11.64 -10.14
N ASP A 85 -7.66 -12.49 -9.30
CA ASP A 85 -9.12 -12.61 -9.15
C ASP A 85 -9.72 -11.33 -8.53
N ALA A 86 -8.90 -10.46 -7.91
CA ALA A 86 -9.31 -9.16 -7.41
C ALA A 86 -9.87 -8.22 -8.50
N LEU A 87 -9.62 -8.52 -9.79
CA LEU A 87 -10.19 -7.80 -10.93
C LEU A 87 -11.67 -8.05 -11.15
N ASP A 88 -12.17 -9.18 -10.68
CA ASP A 88 -13.54 -9.64 -10.94
C ASP A 88 -14.47 -9.41 -9.74
N MET A 89 -14.03 -8.62 -8.75
CA MET A 89 -14.72 -8.37 -7.47
C MET A 89 -15.54 -7.08 -7.42
#